data_AF-A0A7W9LM05-F1
#
_entry.id   AF-A0A7W9LM05-F1
#
_cell.length_a   1.000
_cell.length_b   1.000
_cell.length_c   1.000
_cell.angle_alpha   90.00
_cell.angle_beta   90.00
_cell.angle_gamma   90.00
#
_symmetry.space_group_name_H-M   'P 1'
#
loop_
_entity.id
_entity.type
_entity.pdbx_description
1 polymer ?
#
loop_
_entity_poly.entity_id
_entity_poly.type
_entity_poly.pdbx_seq_one_letter_code
_entity_poly.pdbx_strand_id
1 'polypeptide(L)'
;MTTGSVLTRKAATLRLVHAGIAAAELGSLGYVWACAVTGRRDRLLAVCVGALAGEGAALVIGRGNCPLGPLQRRWGDSVPLFELVLPPRAAKAAVPVLTAVAMAGIAAVAVRPGRSG
;
A
#
# COMPACT_ATOMS: atom_id res chain seq x y z
N MET A 1 18.76 -20.03 -12.90
CA MET A 1 17.69 -20.89 -13.42
C MET A 1 16.49 -20.73 -12.49
N THR A 2 15.56 -19.82 -12.81
CA THR A 2 14.35 -19.61 -12.01
C THR A 2 13.34 -20.70 -12.37
N THR A 3 13.32 -21.78 -11.58
CA THR A 3 12.22 -22.74 -11.64
C THR A 3 10.97 -22.02 -11.17
N GLY A 4 10.17 -21.51 -12.12
CA GLY A 4 8.88 -20.92 -11.81
C GLY A 4 7.97 -22.02 -11.27
N SER A 5 7.94 -22.18 -9.94
CA SER A 5 6.98 -23.07 -9.30
C SER A 5 5.58 -22.56 -9.63
N VAL A 6 4.79 -23.36 -10.33
CA VAL A 6 3.39 -23.04 -10.60
C VAL A 6 2.69 -22.86 -9.24
N LEU A 7 2.20 -21.65 -8.96
CA LEU A 7 1.49 -21.36 -7.73
C LEU A 7 0.23 -22.23 -7.65
N THR A 8 -0.09 -22.69 -6.44
CA THR A 8 -1.41 -23.28 -6.19
C THR A 8 -2.49 -22.22 -6.47
N ARG A 9 -3.71 -22.65 -6.84
CA ARG A 9 -4.82 -21.70 -7.04
C ARG A 9 -5.02 -20.79 -5.83
N LYS A 10 -4.92 -21.34 -4.61
CA LYS A 10 -5.05 -20.57 -3.36
C LYS A 10 -3.97 -19.49 -3.23
N ALA A 11 -2.71 -19.84 -3.50
CA ALA A 11 -1.60 -18.89 -3.48
C ALA A 11 -1.77 -17.80 -4.55
N ALA A 12 -2.17 -18.18 -5.76
CA ALA A 12 -2.44 -17.24 -6.84
C ALA A 12 -3.58 -16.28 -6.49
N THR A 13 -4.70 -16.79 -5.94
CA THR A 13 -5.81 -15.96 -5.48
C THR A 13 -5.37 -14.99 -4.39
N LEU A 14 -4.61 -15.44 -3.39
CA LEU A 14 -4.11 -14.56 -2.34
C LEU A 14 -3.19 -13.48 -2.88
N ARG A 15 -2.30 -13.82 -3.81
CA ARG A 15 -1.43 -12.85 -4.48
C ARG A 15 -2.25 -11.81 -5.24
N LEU A 16 -3.28 -12.23 -5.97
CA LEU A 16 -4.17 -11.30 -6.69
C LEU A 16 -4.93 -10.38 -5.73
N VAL A 17 -5.45 -10.91 -4.62
CA VAL A 17 -6.09 -10.11 -3.57
C VAL A 17 -5.11 -9.11 -2.98
N HIS A 18 -3.91 -9.54 -2.63
CA HIS A 18 -2.87 -8.67 -2.08
C HIS A 18 -2.45 -7.59 -3.08
N ALA A 19 -2.30 -7.93 -4.36
CA ALA A 19 -2.05 -6.96 -5.43
C ALA A 19 -3.20 -5.93 -5.56
N GLY A 20 -4.45 -6.37 -5.45
CA GLY A 20 -5.62 -5.51 -5.47
C GLY A 20 -5.65 -4.52 -4.31
N ILE A 21 -5.31 -4.98 -3.09
CA ILE A 21 -5.19 -4.12 -1.90
C ILE A 21 -4.08 -3.09 -2.12
N ALA A 22 -2.89 -3.52 -2.54
CA ALA A 22 -1.78 -2.62 -2.82
C ALA A 22 -2.14 -1.56 -3.89
N ALA A 23 -2.86 -1.96 -4.95
CA ALA A 23 -3.33 -1.03 -5.96
C ALA A 23 -4.35 -0.02 -5.42
N ALA A 24 -5.28 -0.45 -4.55
CA ALA A 24 -6.25 0.43 -3.90
C ALA A 24 -5.57 1.43 -2.95
N GLU A 25 -4.52 1.01 -2.24
CA GLU A 25 -3.73 1.88 -1.37
C GLU A 25 -2.89 2.88 -2.14
N LEU A 26 -2.24 2.45 -3.22
CA LEU A 26 -1.54 3.36 -4.13
C LEU A 26 -2.52 4.37 -4.76
N GLY A 27 -3.72 3.92 -5.11
CA GLY A 27 -4.82 4.79 -5.56
C GLY A 27 -5.23 5.79 -4.49
N SER A 28 -5.36 5.35 -3.23
CA SER A 28 -5.67 6.20 -2.08
C SER A 28 -4.58 7.24 -1.84
N LEU A 29 -3.31 6.85 -1.95
CA LEU A 29 -2.18 7.76 -1.88
C LEU A 29 -2.21 8.81 -3.00
N GLY A 30 -2.46 8.39 -4.23
CA GLY A 30 -2.64 9.29 -5.37
C GLY A 30 -3.81 10.25 -5.16
N TYR A 31 -4.91 9.78 -4.60
CA TYR A 31 -6.08 10.59 -4.29
C TYR A 31 -5.82 11.63 -3.20
N VAL A 32 -5.11 11.24 -2.13
CA VAL A 32 -4.65 12.19 -1.09
C VAL A 32 -3.83 13.32 -1.70
N TRP A 33 -2.90 13.01 -2.60
CA TRP A 33 -2.12 14.03 -3.30
C TRP A 33 -2.95 14.87 -4.27
N ALA A 34 -3.90 14.28 -4.99
CA ALA A 34 -4.82 15.04 -5.84
C ALA A 34 -5.65 16.03 -5.01
N CYS A 35 -6.16 15.61 -3.85
CA CYS A 35 -6.82 16.48 -2.88
C CYS A 35 -5.88 17.56 -2.32
N ALA A 36 -4.63 17.20 -2.00
CA ALA A 36 -3.63 18.15 -1.52
C ALA A 36 -3.35 19.24 -2.56
N VAL A 37 -3.25 18.89 -3.85
CA VAL A 37 -2.99 19.83 -4.95
C VAL A 37 -4.20 20.72 -5.24
N THR A 38 -5.40 20.13 -5.29
CA THR A 38 -6.65 20.82 -5.67
C THR A 38 -7.33 21.55 -4.52
N GLY A 39 -6.97 21.24 -3.27
CA GLY A 39 -7.62 21.75 -2.06
C GLY A 39 -8.98 21.10 -1.77
N ARG A 40 -9.35 20.02 -2.48
CA ARG A 40 -10.61 19.29 -2.31
C ARG A 40 -10.61 18.50 -0.99
N ARG A 41 -11.69 18.62 -0.22
CA ARG A 41 -11.92 17.85 1.02
C ARG A 41 -13.30 17.23 1.00
N ASP A 42 -13.36 15.92 0.79
CA ASP A 42 -14.63 15.17 0.78
C ASP A 42 -14.55 13.89 1.61
N ARG A 43 -15.66 13.13 1.63
CA ARG A 43 -15.74 11.87 2.38
C ARG A 43 -14.80 10.80 1.82
N LEU A 44 -14.53 10.81 0.51
CA LEU A 44 -13.63 9.85 -0.11
C LEU A 44 -12.20 10.07 0.39
N LEU A 45 -11.76 11.32 0.56
CA LEU A 45 -10.47 11.65 1.16
C LEU A 45 -10.35 11.04 2.57
N ALA A 46 -11.39 11.15 3.38
CA ALA A 46 -11.40 10.55 4.73
C ALA A 46 -11.28 9.02 4.68
N VAL A 47 -11.95 8.36 3.73
CA VAL A 47 -11.83 6.92 3.49
C VAL A 47 -10.40 6.54 3.07
N CYS A 48 -9.80 7.27 2.12
CA CYS A 48 -8.43 7.03 1.68
C CYS A 48 -7.41 7.21 2.80
N VAL A 49 -7.53 8.27 3.61
CA VAL A 49 -6.67 8.48 4.78
C VAL A 49 -6.86 7.37 5.80
N GLY A 50 -8.11 6.96 6.06
CA GLY A 50 -8.41 5.86 6.96
C GLY A 50 -7.80 4.53 6.51
N ALA A 51 -7.88 4.21 5.21
CA ALA A 51 -7.26 3.01 4.64
C ALA A 51 -5.74 3.02 4.81
N LEU A 52 -5.07 4.13 4.44
CA LEU A 52 -3.63 4.29 4.61
C LEU A 52 -3.19 4.21 6.07
N ALA A 53 -3.98 4.78 7.00
CA ALA A 53 -3.71 4.71 8.42
C ALA A 53 -3.89 3.28 8.96
N GLY A 54 -4.90 2.54 8.48
CA GLY A 54 -5.13 1.14 8.82
C GLY A 54 -3.96 0.25 8.44
N GLU A 55 -3.48 0.36 7.21
CA GLU A 55 -2.27 -0.38 6.78
C GLU A 55 -1.02 0.08 7.52
N GLY A 56 -0.85 1.39 7.74
CA GLY A 56 0.24 1.91 8.56
C GLY A 56 0.26 1.29 9.96
N ALA A 57 -0.90 1.17 10.60
CA ALA A 57 -1.04 0.49 11.89
C ALA A 57 -0.71 -1.01 11.79
N ALA A 58 -1.20 -1.70 10.76
CA ALA A 58 -0.90 -3.12 10.53
C ALA A 58 0.60 -3.35 10.32
N LEU A 59 1.28 -2.49 9.57
CA LEU A 59 2.72 -2.52 9.39
C LEU A 59 3.48 -2.28 10.69
N VAL A 60 3.05 -1.33 11.52
CA VAL A 60 3.66 -1.09 12.85
C VAL A 60 3.53 -2.32 13.74
N ILE A 61 2.33 -2.91 13.82
CA ILE A 61 2.07 -4.16 14.56
C ILE A 61 2.96 -5.29 14.01
N GLY A 62 3.07 -5.39 12.68
CA GLY A 62 3.93 -6.34 11.97
C GLY A 62 5.43 -6.01 12.02
N ARG A 63 5.85 -4.93 12.71
CA ARG A 63 7.25 -4.45 12.78
C ARG A 63 7.87 -4.20 11.41
N GLY A 64 7.10 -3.60 10.51
CA GLY A 64 7.48 -3.31 9.13
C GLY A 64 7.22 -4.46 8.15
N ASN A 65 6.69 -5.59 8.62
CA ASN A 65 6.31 -6.70 7.74
C ASN A 65 4.85 -6.55 7.30
N CYS A 66 4.60 -6.84 6.01
CA CYS A 66 3.25 -6.91 5.47
C CYS A 66 2.38 -7.91 6.25
N PRO A 67 1.16 -7.54 6.66
CA PRO A 67 0.26 -8.40 7.44
C PRO A 67 -0.14 -9.69 6.70
N LEU A 68 -0.20 -9.66 5.37
CA LEU A 68 -0.52 -10.83 4.54
C LEU A 68 0.67 -11.76 4.30
N GLY A 69 1.91 -11.31 4.58
CA GLY A 69 3.14 -12.06 4.33
C GLY A 69 3.18 -13.45 4.97
N PRO A 70 2.84 -13.62 6.26
CA PRO A 70 2.78 -14.95 6.88
C PRO A 70 1.79 -15.91 6.20
N LEU A 71 0.65 -15.41 5.74
CA LEU A 71 -0.36 -16.23 5.07
C LEU A 71 0.10 -16.62 3.66
N GLN A 72 0.70 -15.69 2.91
CA GLN A 72 1.32 -15.97 1.61
C GLN A 72 2.35 -17.09 1.70
N ARG A 73 3.27 -17.01 2.67
CA ARG A 73 4.28 -18.05 2.91
C ARG A 73 3.65 -19.41 3.24
N ARG A 74 2.63 -19.42 4.09
CA ARG A 74 1.88 -20.66 4.43
C ARG A 74 1.22 -21.31 3.23
N TRP A 75 0.83 -20.53 2.22
CA TRP A 75 0.20 -21.05 1.00
C TRP A 75 1.20 -21.32 -0.14
N GLY A 76 2.50 -21.20 0.12
CA GLY A 76 3.56 -21.51 -0.83
C GLY A 76 3.96 -20.34 -1.74
N ASP A 77 3.58 -19.11 -1.40
CA ASP A 77 4.07 -17.89 -2.05
C ASP A 77 4.99 -17.12 -1.11
N SER A 78 6.30 -17.26 -1.29
CA SER A 78 7.29 -16.54 -0.48
C SER A 78 7.77 -15.24 -1.10
N VAL A 79 7.35 -14.91 -2.33
CA VAL A 79 7.84 -13.74 -3.05
C VAL A 79 7.13 -12.49 -2.51
N PRO A 80 7.85 -11.50 -1.96
CA PRO A 80 7.24 -10.23 -1.55
C PRO A 80 6.57 -9.54 -2.74
N LEU A 81 5.40 -8.94 -2.51
CA LEU A 81 4.58 -8.38 -3.59
C LEU A 81 5.36 -7.35 -4.44
N PHE A 82 6.09 -6.43 -3.80
CA PHE A 82 6.88 -5.42 -4.53
C PHE A 82 8.04 -6.03 -5.33
N GLU A 83 8.58 -7.19 -4.95
CA GLU A 83 9.63 -7.87 -5.71
C GLU A 83 9.13 -8.46 -7.04
N LEU A 84 7.81 -8.51 -7.26
CA LEU A 84 7.24 -8.89 -8.56
C LEU A 84 7.49 -7.84 -9.64
N VAL A 85 7.73 -6.58 -9.25
CA VAL A 85 7.86 -5.44 -10.17
C VAL A 85 9.10 -4.56 -9.90
N LEU A 86 9.76 -4.74 -8.74
CA LEU A 86 10.95 -4.00 -8.35
C LEU A 86 12.11 -4.95 -8.00
N PRO A 87 13.37 -4.51 -8.20
CA PRO A 87 14.51 -5.25 -7.66
C PRO A 87 14.46 -5.28 -6.11
N PRO A 88 15.01 -6.31 -5.44
CA PRO A 88 14.86 -6.52 -4.00
C PRO A 88 15.21 -5.31 -3.11
N ARG A 89 16.26 -4.55 -3.49
CA ARG A 89 16.65 -3.34 -2.77
C ARG A 89 15.55 -2.26 -2.82
N ALA A 90 14.95 -2.06 -3.99
CA ALA A 90 13.85 -1.09 -4.16
C ALA A 90 12.57 -1.60 -3.50
N ALA A 91 12.27 -2.90 -3.59
CA ALA A 91 11.13 -3.49 -2.90
C ALA A 91 11.22 -3.32 -1.37
N LYS A 92 12.40 -3.51 -0.78
CA LYS A 92 12.66 -3.28 0.65
C LYS A 92 12.47 -1.81 1.05
N ALA A 93 12.75 -0.88 0.15
CA ALA A 93 12.56 0.55 0.36
C ALA A 93 11.13 1.04 0.07
N ALA A 94 10.30 0.25 -0.61
CA ALA A 94 8.97 0.68 -1.05
C ALA A 94 8.09 1.11 0.12
N VAL A 95 7.97 0.29 1.15
CA VAL A 95 7.15 0.59 2.34
C VAL A 95 7.59 1.90 3.02
N PRO A 96 8.86 2.07 3.47
CA PRO A 96 9.24 3.31 4.15
C PRO A 96 9.12 4.56 3.26
N VAL A 97 9.40 4.44 1.95
CA VAL A 97 9.23 5.56 1.01
C VAL A 97 7.75 5.91 0.86
N LEU A 98 6.87 4.93 0.62
CA LEU A 98 5.44 5.16 0.49
C LEU A 98 4.83 5.72 1.78
N THR A 99 5.28 5.26 2.95
CA THR A 99 4.89 5.84 4.24
C THR A 99 5.28 7.32 4.32
N ALA A 100 6.51 7.68 3.95
CA ALA A 100 6.94 9.08 3.95
C ALA A 100 6.11 9.94 2.99
N VAL A 101 5.84 9.43 1.78
CA VAL A 101 5.02 10.10 0.77
C VAL A 101 3.57 10.25 1.23
N ALA A 102 3.01 9.26 1.93
CA ALA A 102 1.68 9.32 2.52
C ALA A 102 1.59 10.37 3.62
N MET A 103 2.53 10.36 4.57
CA MET A 103 2.59 11.34 5.65
C MET A 103 2.73 12.77 5.12
N ALA A 104 3.59 12.97 4.10
CA ALA A 104 3.74 14.26 3.45
C ALA A 104 2.45 14.72 2.75
N GLY A 105 1.75 13.83 2.04
CA GLY A 105 0.48 14.13 1.39
C GLY A 105 -0.62 14.50 2.41
N ILE A 106 -0.74 13.75 3.50
CA ILE A 106 -1.69 14.01 4.59
C ILE A 106 -1.38 15.36 5.26
N ALA A 107 -0.10 15.64 5.54
CA ALA A 107 0.31 16.93 6.10
C ALA A 107 -0.01 18.09 5.14
N ALA A 108 0.25 17.92 3.84
CA ALA A 108 -0.07 18.92 2.81
C ALA A 108 -1.57 19.21 2.73
N VAL A 109 -2.43 18.19 2.86
CA VAL A 109 -3.89 18.36 2.98
C VAL A 109 -4.24 19.18 4.23
N ALA A 110 -3.59 18.91 5.36
CA ALA A 110 -3.90 19.55 6.63
C ALA A 110 -3.55 21.04 6.64
N VAL A 111 -2.38 21.42 6.10
CA VAL A 111 -1.89 22.82 6.13
C VAL A 111 -2.51 23.72 5.05
N ARG A 112 -3.05 23.18 3.96
CA ARG A 112 -3.66 24.00 2.90
C ARG A 112 -5.09 24.44 3.28
N PRO A 113 -5.47 25.71 3.06
CA PRO A 113 -6.86 26.15 3.20
C PRO A 113 -7.76 25.32 2.28
N GLY A 114 -8.75 24.64 2.86
CA GLY A 114 -9.68 23.80 2.09
C GLY A 114 -10.63 24.66 1.26
N ARG A 115 -10.91 24.24 0.03
CA ARG A 115 -12.11 24.68 -0.69
C ARG A 115 -13.22 23.72 -0.31
N SER A 116 -14.19 24.18 0.47
CA SER A 116 -15.44 23.43 0.67
C SER A 116 -16.13 23.34 -0.69
N GLY A 117 -16.21 22.14 -1.24
CA GLY A 117 -17.09 21.85 -2.38
C GLY A 117 -18.54 21.79 -1.93
#